data_AF-A0A396GRR7-F1
#
_entry.id   AF-A0A396GRR7-F1
#
_cell.length_a   1.000
_cell.length_b   1.000
_cell.length_c   1.000
_cell.angle_alpha   90.00
_cell.angle_beta   90.00
_cell.angle_gamma   90.00
#
_symmetry.space_group_name_H-M   'P 1'
#
loop_
_entity.id
_entity.type
_entity.pdbx_description
1 polymer ?
#
loop_
_entity_poly.entity_id
_entity_poly.type
_entity_poly.pdbx_seq_one_letter_code
_entity_poly.pdbx_strand_id
1 'polypeptide(L)'
;MRALCSAMTIAIAYILGGIVPLIPYMFIPNASEAVLFSVIFTLIALLIFGFVKGCFTGSKPIKSAFETALIGAIASAAAFGLAKAFNP
;
A
#
# COMPACT_ATOMS: atom_id res chain seq x y z
N MET A 1 -24.18 -12.22 13.04
CA MET A 1 -23.48 -12.64 11.80
C MET A 1 -22.78 -11.51 11.06
N ARG A 2 -23.36 -10.29 10.95
CA ARG A 2 -22.74 -9.15 10.23
C ARG A 2 -21.33 -8.76 10.73
N ALA A 3 -21.09 -8.83 12.05
CA ALA A 3 -19.78 -8.57 12.65
C ALA A 3 -18.70 -9.56 12.16
N LEU A 4 -19.03 -10.85 12.04
CA LEU A 4 -18.09 -11.88 11.58
C LEU A 4 -17.73 -11.70 10.10
N CYS A 5 -18.72 -11.40 9.25
CA CYS A 5 -18.46 -11.06 7.85
C CYS A 5 -17.57 -9.83 7.73
N SER A 6 -17.84 -8.77 8.50
CA SER A 6 -17.01 -7.56 8.50
C SER A 6 -15.56 -7.85 8.90
N ALA A 7 -15.35 -8.64 9.95
CA ALA A 7 -14.02 -9.03 10.40
C ALA A 7 -13.27 -9.82 9.32
N MET A 8 -13.92 -10.80 8.69
CA MET A 8 -13.32 -11.57 7.59
C MET A 8 -12.97 -10.70 6.39
N THR A 9 -13.86 -9.79 5.99
CA THR A 9 -13.60 -8.89 4.85
C THR A 9 -12.38 -8.01 5.10
N ILE A 10 -12.25 -7.43 6.30
CA ILE A 10 -11.08 -6.60 6.65
C ILE A 10 -9.81 -7.45 6.69
N ALA A 11 -9.86 -8.64 7.30
CA ALA A 11 -8.70 -9.52 7.37
C ALA A 11 -8.18 -9.92 5.98
N ILE A 12 -9.09 -10.35 5.09
CA ILE A 12 -8.74 -10.73 3.72
C ILE A 12 -8.20 -9.52 2.94
N ALA A 13 -8.86 -8.36 3.04
CA ALA A 13 -8.41 -7.15 2.37
C ALA A 13 -7.02 -6.70 2.84
N TYR A 14 -6.73 -6.84 4.15
CA TYR A 14 -5.43 -6.49 4.72
C TYR A 14 -4.33 -7.43 4.25
N ILE A 15 -4.59 -8.75 4.21
CA ILE A 15 -3.65 -9.74 3.68
C ILE A 15 -3.34 -9.45 2.21
N LEU A 16 -4.38 -9.30 1.39
CA LEU A 16 -4.20 -9.04 -0.05
C LEU A 16 -3.47 -7.73 -0.30
N GLY A 17 -3.80 -6.67 0.44
CA GLY A 17 -3.11 -5.38 0.35
C GLY A 17 -1.65 -5.44 0.79
N GLY A 18 -1.35 -6.20 1.85
CA GLY A 18 0.02 -6.37 2.36
C GLY A 18 0.92 -7.19 1.45
N ILE A 19 0.37 -8.12 0.67
CA ILE A 19 1.13 -8.93 -0.29
C ILE A 19 1.67 -8.08 -1.44
N VAL A 20 0.95 -7.05 -1.88
CA VAL A 20 1.33 -6.22 -3.05
C VAL A 20 2.78 -5.69 -2.98
N PRO A 21 3.22 -4.99 -1.92
CA PRO A 21 4.61 -4.52 -1.81
C PRO A 21 5.64 -5.66 -1.67
N LEU A 22 5.23 -6.84 -1.19
CA LEU A 22 6.11 -7.99 -0.96
C LEU A 22 6.38 -8.79 -2.24
N ILE A 23 5.49 -8.72 -3.24
CA ILE A 23 5.60 -9.50 -4.49
C ILE A 23 7.00 -9.36 -5.12
N PRO A 24 7.57 -8.16 -5.34
CA PRO A 24 8.88 -8.05 -6.00
C PRO A 24 10.02 -8.71 -5.22
N TYR A 25 9.95 -8.72 -3.88
CA TYR A 25 10.93 -9.38 -3.03
C TYR A 25 10.90 -10.90 -3.12
N MET A 26 9.77 -11.49 -3.54
CA MET A 26 9.68 -12.94 -3.72
C MET A 26 10.43 -13.43 -4.96
N PHE A 27 10.64 -12.56 -5.95
CA PHE A 27 11.23 -12.91 -7.25
C PHE A 27 12.62 -12.30 -7.49
N ILE A 28 12.93 -11.17 -6.84
CA ILE A 28 14.19 -10.44 -7.03
C ILE A 28 15.07 -10.63 -5.78
N PRO A 29 16.21 -11.36 -5.90
CA PRO A 29 17.09 -11.62 -4.75
C PRO A 29 17.77 -10.34 -4.22
N ASN A 30 18.05 -9.38 -5.10
CA ASN A 30 18.70 -8.13 -4.75
C ASN A 30 17.71 -7.18 -4.09
N ALA A 31 17.85 -6.94 -2.78
CA ALA A 31 16.95 -6.08 -2.03
C ALA A 31 16.86 -4.63 -2.57
N SER A 32 17.98 -4.08 -3.05
CA SER A 32 18.03 -2.72 -3.62
C SER A 32 17.30 -2.58 -4.95
N GLU A 33 17.27 -3.64 -5.77
CA GLU A 33 16.49 -3.66 -7.00
C GLU A 33 15.01 -3.95 -6.68
N ALA A 34 14.76 -4.91 -5.79
CA ALA A 34 13.42 -5.30 -5.35
C ALA A 34 12.64 -4.13 -4.74
N VAL A 35 13.28 -3.28 -3.92
CA VAL A 35 12.61 -2.11 -3.31
C VAL A 35 12.15 -1.11 -4.38
N LEU A 36 12.92 -0.91 -5.45
CA LEU A 36 12.57 0.03 -6.51
C LEU A 36 11.33 -0.45 -7.27
N PHE A 37 11.28 -1.75 -7.62
CA PHE A 37 10.09 -2.36 -8.21
C PHE A 37 8.90 -2.35 -7.24
N SER A 38 9.12 -2.62 -5.95
CA SER A 38 8.10 -2.59 -4.90
C SER A 38 7.44 -1.22 -4.75
N VAL A 39 8.23 -0.14 -4.74
CA VAL A 39 7.70 1.23 -4.66
C VAL A 39 6.80 1.55 -5.84
N ILE A 40 7.20 1.20 -7.07
CA ILE A 40 6.40 1.46 -8.28
C ILE A 40 5.10 0.66 -8.24
N PHE A 41 5.17 -0.64 -7.96
CA PHE A 41 3.98 -1.50 -7.88
C PHE A 41 3.01 -1.03 -6.78
N THR A 42 3.53 -0.66 -5.63
CA THR A 42 2.72 -0.18 -4.50
C THR A 42 2.08 1.16 -4.81
N LEU A 43 2.79 2.10 -5.46
CA LEU A 43 2.21 3.38 -5.87
C LEU A 43 1.06 3.18 -6.86
N ILE A 44 1.24 2.32 -7.87
CA ILE A 44 0.17 1.99 -8.81
C ILE A 44 -1.04 1.38 -8.07
N ALA A 45 -0.80 0.45 -7.15
CA ALA A 45 -1.86 -0.16 -6.35
C ALA A 45 -2.59 0.86 -5.45
N LEU A 46 -1.88 1.80 -4.82
CA LEU A 46 -2.47 2.85 -3.99
C LEU A 46 -3.29 3.84 -4.82
N LEU A 47 -2.85 4.17 -6.03
CA LEU A 47 -3.60 5.02 -6.95
C LEU A 47 -4.90 4.33 -7.39
N ILE A 48 -4.84 3.06 -7.79
CA ILE A 48 -6.02 2.27 -8.17
C ILE A 48 -6.96 2.14 -6.97
N PHE A 49 -6.44 1.76 -5.81
CA PHE A 49 -7.24 1.58 -4.60
C PHE A 49 -7.90 2.88 -4.15
N GLY A 50 -7.17 4.00 -4.17
CA GLY A 50 -7.71 5.31 -3.83
C GLY A 50 -8.74 5.82 -4.85
N PHE A 51 -8.55 5.54 -6.14
CA PHE A 51 -9.55 5.85 -7.16
C PHE A 51 -10.85 5.08 -6.93
N VAL A 52 -10.74 3.76 -6.76
CA VAL A 52 -11.88 2.88 -6.47
C VAL A 52 -12.59 3.31 -5.19
N LYS A 53 -11.83 3.57 -4.11
CA LYS A 53 -12.34 4.11 -2.85
C LYS A 53 -13.15 5.38 -3.08
N GLY A 54 -12.64 6.35 -3.85
CA GLY A 54 -13.35 7.58 -4.14
C GLY A 54 -14.67 7.36 -4.89
N CYS A 55 -14.71 6.43 -5.85
CA CYS A 55 -15.94 6.06 -6.55
C CYS A 55 -17.00 5.50 -5.60
N PHE A 56 -16.61 4.64 -4.65
CA PHE A 56 -17.54 4.01 -3.71
C PHE A 56 -18.00 4.93 -2.57
N THR A 57 -17.16 5.91 -2.15
CA THR A 57 -17.47 6.80 -1.01
C THR A 57 -18.13 8.12 -1.42
N GLY A 58 -18.37 8.35 -2.71
CA GLY A 58 -18.90 9.61 -3.23
C GLY A 58 -17.91 10.78 -3.20
N SER A 59 -16.63 10.50 -2.94
CA SER A 59 -15.54 11.49 -3.01
C SER A 59 -15.03 11.65 -4.44
N LYS A 60 -14.33 12.75 -4.74
CA LYS A 60 -13.70 12.93 -6.06
C LYS A 60 -12.64 11.82 -6.29
N PRO A 61 -12.81 10.90 -7.26
CA PRO A 61 -11.97 9.70 -7.37
C PRO A 61 -10.48 10.00 -7.55
N ILE A 62 -10.17 10.96 -8.41
CA ILE A 62 -8.79 11.39 -8.67
C ILE A 62 -8.14 11.96 -7.39
N LYS A 63 -8.86 12.79 -6.64
CA LYS A 63 -8.35 13.36 -5.38
C LYS A 63 -8.06 12.25 -4.36
N SER A 64 -8.97 11.30 -4.22
CA SER A 64 -8.82 10.19 -3.29
C SER A 64 -7.65 9.26 -3.66
N ALA A 65 -7.40 9.06 -4.96
CA ALA A 65 -6.22 8.36 -5.46
C ALA A 65 -4.92 9.03 -5.02
N PHE A 66 -4.77 10.33 -5.29
CA PHE A 66 -3.58 11.09 -4.91
C PHE A 66 -3.39 11.19 -3.39
N GLU A 67 -4.46 11.40 -2.62
CA GLU A 67 -4.40 11.41 -1.15
C GLU A 67 -3.89 10.06 -0.62
N THR A 68 -4.43 8.95 -1.14
CA THR A 68 -4.03 7.60 -0.72
C THR A 68 -2.56 7.31 -1.04
N ALA A 69 -2.11 7.68 -2.24
CA ALA A 69 -0.71 7.51 -2.64
C ALA A 69 0.23 8.39 -1.80
N LEU A 70 -0.15 9.65 -1.52
CA LEU A 70 0.66 10.59 -0.74
C LEU A 70 0.81 10.14 0.72
N ILE A 71 -0.27 9.67 1.35
CA ILE A 71 -0.23 9.10 2.71
C ILE A 71 0.73 7.91 2.74
N GLY A 72 0.64 7.01 1.76
CA GLY A 72 1.54 5.85 1.66
C GLY A 72 3.01 6.25 1.47
N ALA A 73 3.28 7.25 0.63
CA ALA A 73 4.63 7.76 0.40
C ALA A 73 5.23 8.38 1.67
N ILE A 74 4.46 9.20 2.39
CA ILE A 74 4.90 9.82 3.65
C ILE A 74 5.16 8.75 4.71
N ALA A 75 4.25 7.78 4.87
CA ALA A 75 4.42 6.68 5.82
C ALA A 75 5.67 5.84 5.52
N SER A 76 5.90 5.52 4.24
CA SER A 76 7.08 4.77 3.81
C SER A 76 8.38 5.54 4.02
N ALA A 77 8.39 6.84 3.71
CA ALA A 77 9.54 7.71 3.96
C ALA A 77 9.86 7.82 5.45
N ALA A 78 8.83 7.93 6.31
CA ALA A 78 9.00 7.93 7.76
C ALA A 78 9.57 6.60 8.27
N ALA A 79 9.04 5.46 7.81
CA ALA A 79 9.53 4.14 8.18
C ALA A 79 10.99 3.92 7.75
N PHE A 80 11.34 4.32 6.52
CA PHE A 80 12.72 4.25 6.02
C PHE A 80 13.67 5.15 6.83
N GLY A 81 13.25 6.39 7.12
CA GLY A 81 14.04 7.33 7.93
C GLY A 81 14.31 6.79 9.33
N LEU A 82 13.30 6.19 9.97
CA LEU A 82 13.48 5.52 11.26
C LEU A 82 14.41 4.32 11.15
N ALA A 83 14.20 3.44 10.16
CA ALA A 83 15.05 2.26 9.95
C ALA A 83 16.53 2.65 9.81
N LYS A 84 16.81 3.71 9.03
CA LYS A 84 18.17 4.24 8.84
C LYS A 84 18.73 4.95 10.06
N ALA A 85 17.90 5.61 10.87
CA ALA A 85 18.35 6.23 12.12
C ALA A 85 18.79 5.21 13.17
N PHE A 86 18.11 4.06 13.24
CA PHE A 86 18.44 2.98 14.18
C PHE A 86 19.49 1.98 13.64
N ASN A 87 19.58 1.81 12.31
CA ASN A 87 20.57 0.96 11.63
C ASN A 87 21.26 1.80 10.53
N PRO A 88 22.33 2.55 10.87
CA PRO A 88 22.97 3.48 9.96
C PRO A 88 23.64 2.84 8.74
#